data_AF-A0A318RLF6-F1
#
_entry.id   AF-A0A318RLF6-F1
#
_cell.length_a   1.000
_cell.length_b   1.000
_cell.length_c   1.000
_cell.angle_alpha   90.00
_cell.angle_beta   90.00
_cell.angle_gamma   90.00
#
_symmetry.space_group_name_H-M   'P 1'
#
loop_
_entity.id
_entity.type
_entity.pdbx_description
1 polymer ?
#
loop_
_entity_poly.entity_id
_entity_poly.type
_entity_poly.pdbx_seq_one_letter_code
_entity_poly.pdbx_strand_id
1 'polypeptide(L)'
;MSVLSRINESTSRTPRIAVALILIVLIAGGVMGTAMYKNVKIDVDGKVVEVATMRGSVDGILDEQGLNPADGDLVAPAPDSGVGDGETITLHRLKTLTVNVDGEPKEIKTTATTVEQALAEVNLDSDANDIEGPATDQLPVSGGTVNVVLPKKVTLTDGKEKSTKDIAAKTVAELLEDTGNPLAPTDEVSPAADAPVTDNMTITVTRIRTAEVTVTEPVAPPENTIDDPQLITGRKIVKKPGTPGSQEVTYSVTTVNGEETEKTKLAAEVQVEPIAAEVAVGTKPGAPYVPPGSVWDRLAECEATGNWAINTGNGFYGGVQFDQNTWDRWGGQEYAPRADLATREEQIAIATKTQAAQGWGAWPSCSSKLGLG
;
A
#
# COMPACT_ATOMS: atom_id res chain seq x y z
N MET A 1 -26.49 -96.58 18.41
CA MET A 1 -27.55 -95.84 17.70
C MET A 1 -27.71 -94.48 18.37
N SER A 2 -27.49 -93.39 17.62
CA SER A 2 -27.61 -92.02 18.13
C SER A 2 -29.05 -91.73 18.56
N VAL A 3 -29.25 -90.93 19.61
CA VAL A 3 -30.59 -90.50 20.08
C VAL A 3 -31.38 -89.83 18.95
N LEU A 4 -30.68 -89.16 18.02
CA LEU A 4 -31.27 -88.54 16.84
C LEU A 4 -31.81 -89.56 15.82
N SER A 5 -31.26 -90.79 15.76
CA SER A 5 -31.74 -91.82 14.83
C SER A 5 -33.04 -92.49 15.32
N ARG A 6 -33.26 -92.60 16.63
CA ARG A 6 -34.50 -93.15 17.20
C ARG A 6 -35.71 -92.22 17.06
N ILE A 7 -35.47 -90.91 17.00
CA ILE A 7 -36.54 -89.90 16.85
C ILE A 7 -37.06 -89.88 15.40
N ASN A 8 -36.21 -90.15 14.41
CA ASN A 8 -36.58 -90.11 12.99
C ASN A 8 -37.41 -91.33 12.52
N GLU A 9 -37.16 -92.53 13.08
CA GLU A 9 -37.87 -93.78 12.72
C GLU A 9 -39.15 -94.07 13.53
N SER A 10 -39.47 -93.25 14.54
CA SER A 10 -40.68 -93.43 15.37
C SER A 10 -41.96 -92.94 14.66
N THR A 11 -42.95 -93.83 14.49
CA THR A 11 -44.31 -93.51 13.97
C THR A 11 -45.26 -92.91 15.01
N SER A 12 -44.82 -92.77 16.27
CA SER A 12 -45.64 -92.20 17.35
C SER A 12 -45.79 -90.68 17.22
N ARG A 13 -47.05 -90.20 17.26
CA ARG A 13 -47.40 -88.77 17.10
C ARG A 13 -46.94 -87.92 18.30
N THR A 14 -46.92 -88.48 19.50
CA THR A 14 -46.60 -87.77 20.76
C THR A 14 -45.18 -87.20 20.83
N PRO A 15 -44.08 -87.94 20.56
CA PRO A 15 -42.73 -87.37 20.58
C PRO A 15 -42.50 -86.35 19.46
N ARG A 16 -43.16 -86.50 18.30
CA ARG A 16 -43.11 -85.52 17.20
C ARG A 16 -43.80 -84.20 17.58
N ILE A 17 -44.95 -84.26 18.27
CA ILE A 17 -45.64 -83.08 18.80
C ILE A 17 -44.80 -82.39 19.89
N ALA A 18 -44.15 -83.15 20.78
CA ALA A 18 -43.29 -82.58 21.81
C ALA A 18 -42.07 -81.85 21.23
N VAL A 19 -41.39 -82.43 20.23
CA VAL A 19 -40.28 -81.77 19.52
C VAL A 19 -40.77 -80.54 18.74
N ALA A 20 -41.94 -80.60 18.10
CA ALA A 20 -42.52 -79.46 17.42
C ALA A 20 -42.87 -78.30 18.39
N LEU A 21 -43.40 -78.60 19.58
CA LEU A 21 -43.68 -77.58 20.60
C LEU A 21 -42.40 -76.96 21.16
N ILE A 22 -41.36 -77.75 21.40
CA ILE A 22 -40.04 -77.24 21.83
C ILE A 22 -39.44 -76.34 20.75
N LEU A 23 -39.53 -76.73 19.47
CA LEU A 23 -39.10 -75.90 18.35
C LEU A 23 -39.92 -74.61 18.25
N ILE A 24 -41.24 -74.65 18.46
CA ILE A 24 -42.07 -73.44 18.48
C ILE A 24 -41.68 -72.53 19.64
N VAL A 25 -41.39 -73.05 20.82
CA VAL A 25 -40.91 -72.24 21.97
C VAL A 25 -39.52 -71.66 21.72
N LEU A 26 -38.61 -72.43 21.09
CA LEU A 26 -37.28 -71.94 20.71
C LEU A 26 -37.34 -70.90 19.59
N ILE A 27 -38.20 -71.09 18.59
CA ILE A 27 -38.43 -70.12 17.52
C ILE A 27 -39.12 -68.88 18.08
N ALA A 28 -40.15 -69.03 18.91
CA ALA A 28 -40.83 -67.90 19.56
C ALA A 28 -39.89 -67.14 20.52
N GLY A 29 -39.05 -67.85 21.28
CA GLY A 29 -38.03 -67.27 22.15
C GLY A 29 -36.91 -66.57 21.36
N GLY A 30 -36.46 -67.17 20.25
CA GLY A 30 -35.49 -66.56 19.34
C GLY A 30 -36.02 -65.31 18.65
N VAL A 31 -37.26 -65.35 18.16
CA VAL A 31 -37.94 -64.21 17.52
C VAL A 31 -38.25 -63.10 18.53
N MET A 32 -38.69 -63.44 19.75
CA MET A 32 -38.86 -62.45 20.83
C MET A 32 -37.54 -61.82 21.27
N GLY A 33 -36.45 -62.60 21.31
CA GLY A 33 -35.11 -62.08 21.64
C GLY A 33 -34.61 -61.04 20.64
N THR A 34 -34.84 -61.26 19.33
CA THR A 34 -34.48 -60.28 18.29
C THR A 34 -35.36 -59.02 18.31
N ALA A 35 -36.62 -59.13 18.77
CA ALA A 35 -37.52 -57.98 18.89
C ALA A 35 -37.20 -57.06 20.09
N MET A 36 -36.37 -57.52 21.04
CA MET A 36 -35.95 -56.74 22.20
C MET A 36 -34.65 -55.96 21.97
N TYR A 37 -33.91 -56.23 20.89
CA TYR A 37 -32.75 -55.44 20.52
C TYR A 37 -33.18 -54.15 19.85
N LYS A 38 -32.55 -53.06 20.27
CA LYS A 38 -32.68 -51.73 19.69
C LYS A 38 -31.30 -51.27 19.23
N ASN A 39 -31.27 -50.60 18.09
CA ASN A 39 -30.10 -49.88 17.62
C ASN A 39 -30.27 -48.41 18.00
N VAL A 40 -29.44 -47.93 18.90
CA VAL A 40 -29.48 -46.56 19.40
C VAL A 40 -28.21 -45.85 18.95
N LYS A 41 -28.32 -44.55 18.66
CA LYS A 41 -27.17 -43.68 18.41
C LYS A 41 -26.78 -42.99 19.71
N ILE A 42 -25.50 -43.02 20.06
CA ILE A 42 -24.98 -42.27 21.20
C ILE A 42 -24.03 -41.20 20.64
N ASP A 43 -24.41 -39.94 20.79
CA ASP A 43 -23.57 -38.79 20.48
C ASP A 43 -22.76 -38.39 21.72
N VAL A 44 -21.47 -38.71 21.72
CA VAL A 44 -20.53 -38.36 22.79
C VAL A 44 -19.66 -37.19 22.32
N ASP A 45 -19.93 -36.00 22.83
CA ASP A 45 -19.23 -34.75 22.46
C ASP A 45 -19.12 -34.51 20.94
N GLY A 46 -20.17 -34.81 20.17
CA GLY A 46 -20.18 -34.66 18.71
C GLY A 46 -19.69 -35.88 17.94
N LYS A 47 -19.32 -36.97 18.62
CA LYS A 47 -18.97 -38.25 18.00
C LYS A 47 -20.10 -39.24 18.17
N VAL A 48 -20.76 -39.57 17.07
CA VAL A 48 -21.88 -40.52 17.06
C VAL A 48 -21.37 -41.95 16.94
N VAL A 49 -21.80 -42.81 17.86
CA VAL A 49 -21.55 -44.26 17.84
C VAL A 49 -22.90 -44.99 17.81
N GLU A 50 -23.02 -46.03 16.99
CA GLU A 50 -24.21 -46.89 16.98
C GLU A 50 -24.01 -48.08 17.92
N VAL A 51 -25.00 -48.32 18.78
CA VAL A 51 -24.96 -49.35 19.82
C VAL A 51 -26.23 -50.20 19.74
N ALA A 52 -26.03 -51.51 19.65
CA ALA A 52 -27.12 -52.48 19.79
C ALA A 52 -27.26 -52.87 21.27
N THR A 53 -28.43 -52.63 21.85
CA THR A 53 -28.69 -52.83 23.28
C THR A 53 -30.10 -53.39 23.54
N MET A 54 -30.27 -54.09 24.66
CA MET A 54 -31.57 -54.48 25.20
C MET A 54 -32.04 -53.59 26.36
N ARG A 55 -31.24 -52.59 26.76
CA ARG A 55 -31.55 -51.71 27.88
C ARG A 55 -32.77 -50.83 27.55
N GLY A 56 -33.53 -50.53 28.60
CA GLY A 56 -34.80 -49.83 28.49
C GLY A 56 -34.69 -48.31 28.58
N SER A 57 -33.65 -47.81 29.26
CA SER A 57 -33.49 -46.43 29.70
C SER A 57 -32.14 -45.85 29.30
N VAL A 58 -32.05 -44.52 29.23
CA VAL A 58 -30.82 -43.78 28.86
C VAL A 58 -29.66 -44.14 29.78
N ASP A 59 -29.86 -44.11 31.11
CA ASP A 59 -28.85 -44.45 32.12
C ASP A 59 -28.29 -45.87 31.93
N GLY A 60 -29.17 -46.84 31.75
CA GLY A 60 -28.78 -48.24 31.56
C GLY A 60 -28.02 -48.48 30.26
N ILE A 61 -28.30 -47.69 29.22
CA ILE A 61 -27.59 -47.75 27.93
C ILE A 61 -26.20 -47.11 28.07
N LEU A 62 -26.09 -45.95 28.73
CA LEU A 62 -24.81 -45.28 28.97
C LEU A 62 -23.88 -46.12 29.87
N ASP A 63 -24.40 -46.67 30.97
CA ASP A 63 -23.68 -47.56 31.88
C ASP A 63 -23.17 -48.82 31.17
N GLU A 64 -23.95 -49.39 30.25
CA GLU A 64 -23.53 -50.56 29.44
C GLU A 64 -22.33 -50.25 28.54
N GLN A 65 -22.23 -49.00 28.06
CA GLN A 65 -21.07 -48.52 27.31
C GLN A 65 -19.92 -48.01 28.21
N GLY A 66 -20.07 -48.10 29.53
CA GLY A 66 -19.10 -47.57 30.50
C GLY A 66 -19.03 -46.04 30.51
N LEU A 67 -20.09 -45.37 30.05
CA LEU A 67 -20.23 -43.92 30.06
C LEU A 67 -20.98 -43.52 31.32
N ASN A 68 -20.27 -42.89 32.27
CA ASN A 68 -20.85 -42.41 33.52
C ASN A 68 -20.89 -40.88 33.50
N PRO A 69 -22.04 -40.24 33.22
CA PRO A 69 -22.16 -38.79 33.20
C PRO A 69 -21.85 -38.19 34.58
N ALA A 70 -21.08 -37.10 34.60
CA ALA A 70 -20.79 -36.32 35.80
C ALA A 70 -21.85 -35.23 36.02
N ASP A 71 -21.87 -34.65 37.22
CA ASP A 71 -22.73 -33.51 37.53
C ASP A 71 -22.44 -32.33 36.59
N GLY A 72 -23.46 -31.88 35.86
CA GLY A 72 -23.38 -30.78 34.90
C GLY A 72 -23.12 -31.19 33.45
N ASP A 73 -22.91 -32.48 33.18
CA ASP A 73 -22.94 -33.01 31.82
C ASP A 73 -24.36 -32.91 31.24
N LEU A 74 -24.46 -32.65 29.94
CA LEU A 74 -25.73 -32.67 29.22
C LEU A 74 -26.05 -34.12 28.83
N VAL A 75 -27.16 -34.62 29.35
CA VAL A 75 -27.74 -35.92 28.96
C VAL A 75 -29.15 -35.70 28.43
N ALA A 76 -29.39 -36.06 27.17
CA ALA A 76 -30.69 -35.95 26.53
C ALA A 76 -30.99 -37.19 25.67
N PRO A 77 -32.17 -37.83 25.78
CA PRO A 77 -33.24 -37.60 26.77
C PRO A 77 -32.79 -37.79 28.22
N ALA A 78 -33.66 -37.51 29.20
CA ALA A 78 -33.29 -37.59 30.62
C ALA A 78 -32.83 -39.02 31.01
N PRO A 79 -31.92 -39.18 31.99
CA PRO A 79 -31.32 -40.48 32.31
C PRO A 79 -32.30 -41.62 32.57
N ASP A 80 -33.46 -41.34 33.17
CA ASP A 80 -34.50 -42.32 33.47
C ASP A 80 -35.52 -42.53 32.32
N SER A 81 -35.39 -41.78 31.23
CA SER A 81 -36.30 -41.85 30.08
C SER A 81 -36.14 -43.15 29.32
N GLY A 82 -37.26 -43.71 28.87
CA GLY A 82 -37.26 -44.90 28.02
C GLY A 82 -36.76 -44.59 26.62
N VAL A 83 -35.96 -45.49 26.03
CA VAL A 83 -35.35 -45.30 24.70
C VAL A 83 -35.89 -46.28 23.67
N GLY A 84 -36.28 -45.78 22.50
CA GLY A 84 -36.78 -46.53 21.35
C GLY A 84 -35.70 -46.98 20.36
N ASP A 85 -36.10 -47.79 19.38
CA ASP A 85 -35.21 -48.17 18.27
C ASP A 85 -34.94 -46.97 17.34
N GLY A 86 -33.69 -46.78 16.95
CA GLY A 86 -33.22 -45.67 16.12
C GLY A 86 -33.09 -44.33 16.84
N GLU A 87 -33.39 -44.26 18.13
CA GLU A 87 -33.31 -43.02 18.91
C GLU A 87 -31.86 -42.57 19.13
N THR A 88 -31.66 -41.28 19.36
CA THR A 88 -30.34 -40.70 19.63
C THR A 88 -30.27 -40.22 21.07
N ILE A 89 -29.26 -40.71 21.79
CA ILE A 89 -28.87 -40.27 23.12
C ILE A 89 -27.69 -39.33 22.97
N THR A 90 -27.80 -38.14 23.54
CA THR A 90 -26.74 -37.14 23.60
C THR A 90 -26.10 -37.16 24.98
N LEU A 91 -24.78 -37.29 25.01
CA LEU A 91 -23.93 -37.10 26.18
C LEU A 91 -22.84 -36.08 25.82
N HIS A 92 -23.00 -34.84 26.26
CA HIS A 92 -21.96 -33.81 26.11
C HIS A 92 -21.38 -33.45 27.48
N ARG A 93 -20.06 -33.61 27.61
CA ARG A 93 -19.38 -33.40 28.89
C ARG A 93 -19.23 -31.92 29.19
N LEU A 94 -19.35 -31.56 30.47
CA LEU A 94 -19.10 -30.22 30.95
C LEU A 94 -17.62 -29.88 30.80
N LYS A 95 -17.35 -28.81 30.06
CA LYS A 95 -16.01 -28.28 29.78
C LYS A 95 -15.85 -26.93 30.44
N THR A 96 -14.63 -26.64 30.87
CA THR A 96 -14.24 -25.28 31.30
C THR A 96 -13.38 -24.68 30.20
N LEU A 97 -13.82 -23.56 29.63
CA LEU A 97 -13.12 -22.84 28.58
C LEU A 97 -12.65 -21.49 29.12
N THR A 98 -11.38 -21.15 28.89
CA THR A 98 -10.87 -19.81 29.15
C THR A 98 -10.98 -18.98 27.87
N VAL A 99 -11.86 -17.99 27.85
CA VAL A 99 -12.02 -17.05 26.74
C VAL A 99 -11.26 -15.77 27.09
N ASN A 100 -10.19 -15.48 26.35
CA ASN A 100 -9.44 -14.24 26.49
C ASN A 100 -10.00 -13.21 25.52
N VAL A 101 -10.79 -12.26 26.02
CA VAL A 101 -11.37 -11.18 25.21
C VAL A 101 -10.46 -9.97 25.30
N ASP A 102 -9.83 -9.56 24.20
CA ASP A 102 -8.90 -8.42 24.16
C ASP A 102 -7.79 -8.48 25.24
N GLY A 103 -7.34 -9.70 25.58
CA GLY A 103 -6.32 -9.94 26.62
C GLY A 103 -6.86 -10.11 28.04
N GLU A 104 -8.17 -9.98 28.27
CA GLU A 104 -8.79 -10.24 29.57
C GLU A 104 -9.35 -11.68 29.65
N PRO A 105 -8.78 -12.55 30.50
CA PRO A 105 -9.22 -13.94 30.64
C PRO A 105 -10.56 -14.04 31.38
N LYS A 106 -11.50 -14.80 30.82
CA LYS A 106 -12.78 -15.14 31.43
C LYS A 106 -13.05 -16.63 31.33
N GLU A 107 -13.35 -17.27 32.47
CA GLU A 107 -13.74 -18.68 32.47
C GLU A 107 -15.24 -18.84 32.21
N ILE A 108 -15.58 -19.77 31.32
CA ILE A 108 -16.95 -20.18 31.02
C ILE A 108 -17.07 -21.69 31.15
N LYS A 109 -18.23 -22.16 31.63
CA LYS A 109 -18.57 -23.58 31.69
C LYS A 109 -19.61 -23.86 30.61
N THR A 110 -19.35 -24.85 29.76
CA THR A 110 -20.19 -25.13 28.59
C THR A 110 -20.23 -26.63 28.31
N THR A 111 -21.33 -27.10 27.74
CA THR A 111 -21.44 -28.45 27.17
C THR A 111 -21.29 -28.43 25.65
N ALA A 112 -20.99 -27.27 25.04
CA ALA A 112 -20.79 -27.12 23.61
C ALA A 112 -19.76 -28.10 23.05
N THR A 113 -19.98 -28.54 21.81
CA THR A 113 -19.07 -29.46 21.11
C THR A 113 -18.06 -28.73 20.23
N THR A 114 -18.29 -27.46 19.91
CA THR A 114 -17.39 -26.60 19.12
C THR A 114 -17.09 -25.29 19.83
N VAL A 115 -16.00 -24.62 19.44
CA VAL A 115 -15.64 -23.28 19.95
C VAL A 115 -16.72 -22.25 19.59
N GLU A 116 -17.25 -22.31 18.37
CA GLU A 116 -18.32 -21.43 17.89
C GLU A 116 -19.57 -21.52 18.78
N GLN A 117 -20.04 -22.74 19.08
CA GLN A 117 -21.18 -22.96 19.99
C GLN A 117 -20.92 -22.41 21.39
N ALA A 118 -19.70 -22.63 21.93
CA ALA A 118 -19.31 -22.11 23.23
C ALA A 118 -19.28 -20.58 23.27
N LEU A 119 -18.84 -19.93 22.19
CA LEU A 119 -18.84 -18.47 22.07
C LEU A 119 -20.25 -17.91 21.89
N ALA A 120 -21.15 -18.61 21.19
CA ALA A 120 -22.56 -18.22 21.05
C ALA A 120 -23.29 -18.15 22.40
N GLU A 121 -23.00 -19.07 23.33
CA GLU A 121 -23.55 -19.06 24.69
C GLU A 121 -23.21 -17.77 25.47
N VAL A 122 -22.13 -17.09 25.09
CA VAL A 122 -21.70 -15.81 25.68
C VAL A 122 -21.83 -14.61 24.76
N ASN A 123 -22.53 -14.75 23.62
CA ASN A 123 -22.74 -13.72 22.60
C ASN A 123 -21.44 -13.21 21.95
N LEU A 124 -20.49 -14.10 21.66
CA LEU A 124 -19.21 -13.82 21.01
C LEU A 124 -19.04 -14.54 19.65
N ASP A 125 -20.12 -15.07 19.08
CA ASP A 125 -20.17 -15.87 17.84
C ASP A 125 -20.24 -15.05 16.54
N SER A 126 -20.16 -13.72 16.59
CA SER A 126 -20.25 -12.90 15.39
C SER A 126 -19.02 -13.01 14.50
N ASP A 127 -19.22 -13.08 13.17
CA ASP A 127 -18.16 -13.02 12.14
C ASP A 127 -17.23 -11.80 12.26
N ALA A 128 -17.67 -10.76 12.98
CA ALA A 128 -16.88 -9.55 13.20
C ALA A 128 -15.81 -9.72 14.29
N ASN A 129 -15.82 -10.83 15.04
CA ASN A 129 -14.80 -11.16 16.04
C ASN A 129 -13.70 -11.98 15.37
N ASP A 130 -12.44 -11.60 15.59
CA ASP A 130 -11.31 -12.44 15.21
C ASP A 130 -11.05 -13.45 16.34
N ILE A 131 -11.14 -14.74 16.00
CA ILE A 131 -11.14 -15.85 16.96
C ILE A 131 -9.94 -16.73 16.69
N GLU A 132 -8.99 -16.75 17.63
CA GLU A 132 -7.86 -17.67 17.62
C GLU A 132 -8.07 -18.74 18.70
N GLY A 133 -8.16 -19.99 18.30
CA GLY A 133 -8.43 -21.09 19.22
C GLY A 133 -7.81 -22.41 18.78
N PRO A 134 -8.05 -23.51 19.52
CA PRO A 134 -7.63 -24.83 19.09
C PRO A 134 -8.19 -25.13 17.69
N ALA A 135 -7.31 -25.47 16.75
CA ALA A 135 -7.60 -25.72 15.34
C ALA A 135 -8.38 -27.01 15.07
N THR A 136 -9.16 -27.48 16.06
CA THR A 136 -9.90 -28.73 16.01
C THR A 136 -11.37 -28.45 15.78
N ASP A 137 -12.00 -29.19 14.87
CA ASP A 137 -13.45 -29.13 14.61
C ASP A 137 -14.29 -29.38 15.88
N GLN A 138 -13.69 -29.98 16.91
CA GLN A 138 -14.31 -30.27 18.20
C GLN A 138 -13.53 -29.63 19.35
N LEU A 139 -14.27 -29.10 20.32
CA LEU A 139 -13.72 -28.57 21.56
C LEU A 139 -13.23 -29.73 22.45
N PRO A 140 -11.95 -29.75 22.85
CA PRO A 140 -11.42 -30.79 23.72
C PRO A 140 -12.17 -30.86 25.05
N VAL A 141 -12.36 -32.08 25.54
CA VAL A 141 -13.04 -32.34 26.83
C VAL A 141 -12.24 -31.82 28.04
N SER A 142 -10.92 -31.63 27.86
CA SER A 142 -10.06 -30.95 28.83
C SER A 142 -10.32 -29.45 28.93
N GLY A 143 -11.16 -28.89 28.06
CA GLY A 143 -11.25 -27.45 27.85
C GLY A 143 -10.12 -26.92 26.97
N GLY A 144 -9.93 -25.61 27.02
CA GLY A 144 -8.89 -24.92 26.27
C GLY A 144 -8.91 -23.41 26.49
N THR A 145 -8.00 -22.73 25.81
CA THR A 145 -7.96 -21.27 25.75
C THR A 145 -8.35 -20.83 24.35
N VAL A 146 -9.26 -19.85 24.27
CA VAL A 146 -9.69 -19.22 23.03
C VAL A 146 -9.46 -17.72 23.18
N ASN A 147 -8.72 -17.12 22.26
CA ASN A 147 -8.55 -15.69 22.20
C ASN A 147 -9.59 -15.11 21.25
N VAL A 148 -10.23 -14.04 21.67
CA VAL A 148 -11.24 -13.31 20.90
C VAL A 148 -10.83 -11.86 20.88
N VAL A 149 -10.73 -11.28 19.69
CA VAL A 149 -10.51 -9.85 19.49
C VAL A 149 -11.82 -9.26 19.01
N LEU A 150 -12.34 -8.28 19.73
CA LEU A 150 -13.59 -7.62 19.38
C LEU A 150 -13.34 -6.55 18.31
N PRO A 151 -14.31 -6.32 17.41
CA PRO A 151 -14.23 -5.24 16.45
C PRO A 151 -14.27 -3.91 17.18
N LYS A 152 -13.30 -3.04 16.87
CA LYS A 152 -13.18 -1.68 17.41
C LYS A 152 -13.43 -0.69 16.29
N LYS A 153 -14.13 0.40 16.60
CA LYS A 153 -14.37 1.47 15.64
C LYS A 153 -13.13 2.35 15.55
N VAL A 154 -12.48 2.38 14.41
CA VAL A 154 -11.30 3.24 14.18
C VAL A 154 -11.56 4.24 13.07
N THR A 155 -10.88 5.38 13.14
CA THR A 155 -10.76 6.31 12.03
C THR A 155 -9.39 6.15 11.41
N LEU A 156 -9.33 5.62 10.18
CA LEU A 156 -8.09 5.44 9.42
C LEU A 156 -7.96 6.55 8.39
N THR A 157 -6.86 7.30 8.46
CA THR A 157 -6.39 8.21 7.42
C THR A 157 -5.18 7.59 6.75
N ASP A 158 -5.35 7.04 5.56
CA ASP A 158 -4.27 6.45 4.76
C ASP A 158 -3.89 7.40 3.62
N GLY A 159 -2.77 8.09 3.80
CA GLY A 159 -2.37 9.21 2.98
C GLY A 159 -3.42 10.32 2.95
N LYS A 160 -4.19 10.42 1.86
CA LYS A 160 -5.26 11.41 1.69
C LYS A 160 -6.65 10.85 1.94
N GLU A 161 -6.80 9.53 1.99
CA GLU A 161 -8.09 8.89 2.14
C GLU A 161 -8.43 8.74 3.62
N LYS A 162 -9.61 9.19 4.02
CA LYS A 162 -10.10 9.05 5.39
C LYS A 162 -11.33 8.17 5.42
N SER A 163 -11.33 7.16 6.27
CA SER A 163 -12.44 6.22 6.44
C SER A 163 -12.63 5.84 7.91
N THR A 164 -13.83 5.37 8.24
CA THR A 164 -14.12 4.72 9.52
C THR A 164 -14.28 3.23 9.28
N LYS A 165 -13.67 2.41 10.13
CA LYS A 165 -13.68 0.95 10.02
C LYS A 165 -14.08 0.35 11.36
N ASP A 166 -14.89 -0.70 11.32
CA ASP A 166 -15.14 -1.57 12.46
C ASP A 166 -14.33 -2.85 12.20
N ILE A 167 -13.28 -3.09 12.98
CA ILE A 167 -12.31 -4.16 12.69
C ILE A 167 -11.75 -4.78 13.96
N ALA A 168 -11.66 -6.10 13.98
CA ALA A 168 -11.03 -6.85 15.05
C ALA A 168 -9.54 -7.00 14.74
N ALA A 169 -8.73 -6.14 15.33
CA ALA A 169 -7.28 -6.21 15.24
C ALA A 169 -6.67 -5.90 16.60
N LYS A 170 -5.56 -6.58 16.94
CA LYS A 170 -4.82 -6.37 18.18
C LYS A 170 -3.93 -5.14 18.03
N THR A 171 -3.28 -4.98 16.88
CA THR A 171 -2.30 -3.89 16.62
C THR A 171 -2.62 -3.05 15.39
N VAL A 172 -2.04 -1.85 15.30
CA VAL A 172 -2.16 -0.98 14.12
C VAL A 172 -1.61 -1.64 12.86
N ALA A 173 -0.54 -2.43 12.96
CA ALA A 173 0.05 -3.16 11.83
C ALA A 173 -0.92 -4.22 11.27
N GLU A 174 -1.46 -5.05 12.15
CA GLU A 174 -2.45 -6.09 11.82
C GLU A 174 -3.71 -5.48 11.20
N LEU A 175 -4.19 -4.36 11.76
CA LEU A 175 -5.31 -3.61 11.18
C LEU A 175 -5.05 -3.17 9.73
N LEU A 176 -3.83 -2.75 9.42
CA LEU A 176 -3.44 -2.36 8.06
C LEU A 176 -3.26 -3.57 7.13
N GLU A 177 -2.80 -4.70 7.65
CA GLU A 177 -2.74 -5.98 6.92
C GLU A 177 -4.15 -6.47 6.56
N ASP A 178 -5.07 -6.50 7.52
CA ASP A 178 -6.46 -6.96 7.34
C ASP A 178 -7.27 -6.08 6.39
N THR A 179 -6.94 -4.79 6.34
CA THR A 179 -7.53 -3.86 5.36
C THR A 179 -6.90 -3.95 3.97
N GLY A 180 -5.95 -4.86 3.77
CA GLY A 180 -5.28 -5.11 2.49
C GLY A 180 -4.22 -4.08 2.11
N ASN A 181 -3.82 -3.20 3.05
CA ASN A 181 -2.87 -2.11 2.83
C ASN A 181 -1.73 -2.16 3.86
N PRO A 182 -0.90 -3.21 3.88
CA PRO A 182 0.20 -3.33 4.84
C PRO A 182 1.21 -2.18 4.72
N LEU A 183 1.94 -1.91 5.81
CA LEU A 183 3.00 -0.90 5.82
C LEU A 183 4.22 -1.39 5.02
N ALA A 184 4.76 -0.52 4.17
CA ALA A 184 6.11 -0.71 3.63
C ALA A 184 7.17 -0.26 4.67
N PRO A 185 8.44 -0.68 4.56
CA PRO A 185 9.49 -0.28 5.50
C PRO A 185 9.73 1.23 5.60
N THR A 186 9.36 1.98 4.56
CA THR A 186 9.49 3.43 4.49
C THR A 186 8.24 4.18 4.94
N ASP A 187 7.12 3.48 5.19
CA ASP A 187 5.90 4.11 5.66
C ASP A 187 6.01 4.54 7.11
N GLU A 188 5.33 5.65 7.43
CA GLU A 188 5.18 6.10 8.80
C GLU A 188 3.71 5.96 9.21
N VAL A 189 3.50 5.57 10.47
CA VAL A 189 2.15 5.46 11.04
C VAL A 189 2.13 6.06 12.44
N SER A 190 1.03 6.74 12.75
CA SER A 190 0.75 7.26 14.09
C SER A 190 -0.68 6.93 14.48
N PRO A 191 -0.93 6.25 15.62
CA PRO A 191 0.06 5.68 16.56
C PRO A 191 0.96 4.60 15.95
N ALA A 192 2.01 4.19 16.68
CA ALA A 192 3.00 3.23 16.21
C ALA A 192 2.36 1.90 15.76
N ALA A 193 3.03 1.19 14.84
CA ALA A 193 2.52 -0.03 14.23
C ALA A 193 2.20 -1.15 15.24
N ASP A 194 2.94 -1.22 16.34
CA ASP A 194 2.74 -2.17 17.45
C ASP A 194 1.76 -1.69 18.52
N ALA A 195 1.23 -0.46 18.41
CA ALA A 195 0.30 0.09 19.38
C ALA A 195 -1.01 -0.73 19.37
N PRO A 196 -1.56 -1.04 20.57
CA PRO A 196 -2.82 -1.76 20.66
C PRO A 196 -3.97 -0.91 20.11
N VAL A 197 -4.84 -1.54 19.32
CA VAL A 197 -6.02 -0.86 18.77
C VAL A 197 -7.05 -0.67 19.89
N THR A 198 -7.57 0.54 20.02
CA THR A 198 -8.64 0.91 20.97
C THR A 198 -9.86 1.49 20.24
N ASP A 199 -11.01 1.50 20.90
CA ASP A 199 -12.22 2.08 20.33
C ASP A 199 -12.08 3.60 20.10
N ASN A 200 -12.64 4.09 19.00
CA ASN A 200 -12.55 5.46 18.46
C ASN A 200 -11.11 5.96 18.22
N MET A 201 -10.13 5.07 18.13
CA MET A 201 -8.74 5.43 17.82
C MET A 201 -8.64 6.06 16.42
N THR A 202 -7.82 7.10 16.30
CA THR A 202 -7.47 7.68 14.99
C THR A 202 -6.08 7.21 14.62
N ILE A 203 -5.95 6.60 13.44
CA ILE A 203 -4.71 6.09 12.87
C ILE A 203 -4.43 6.90 11.61
N THR A 204 -3.25 7.49 11.51
CA THR A 204 -2.79 8.24 10.34
C THR A 204 -1.56 7.56 9.76
N VAL A 205 -1.62 7.19 8.50
CA VAL A 205 -0.55 6.56 7.73
C VAL A 205 -0.03 7.56 6.71
N THR A 206 1.28 7.73 6.67
CA THR A 206 1.99 8.48 5.63
C THR A 206 2.70 7.48 4.73
N ARG A 207 2.25 7.40 3.47
CA ARG A 207 2.76 6.46 2.48
C ARG A 207 3.96 7.04 1.76
N ILE A 208 5.13 6.43 1.93
CA ILE A 208 6.38 6.88 1.29
C ILE A 208 6.83 5.80 0.31
N ARG A 209 6.87 6.11 -0.98
CA ARG A 209 7.27 5.18 -2.03
C ARG A 209 8.37 5.80 -2.88
N THR A 210 9.45 5.04 -3.09
CA THR A 210 10.49 5.40 -4.06
C THR A 210 10.42 4.43 -5.23
N ALA A 211 10.34 4.95 -6.44
CA ALA A 211 10.30 4.15 -7.66
C ALA A 211 11.23 4.74 -8.72
N GLU A 212 11.82 3.86 -9.53
CA GLU A 212 12.55 4.28 -10.72
C GLU A 212 11.56 4.49 -11.87
N VAL A 213 11.62 5.68 -12.46
CA VAL A 213 10.78 6.07 -13.60
C VAL A 213 11.68 6.45 -14.76
N THR A 214 11.53 5.75 -15.88
CA THR A 214 12.23 6.07 -17.12
C THR A 214 11.33 6.91 -18.02
N VAL A 215 11.83 8.04 -18.48
CA VAL A 215 11.13 8.93 -19.42
C VAL A 215 12.05 9.33 -20.58
N THR A 216 11.46 9.54 -21.75
CA THR A 216 12.19 10.06 -22.92
C THR A 216 12.22 11.59 -22.87
N GLU A 217 13.42 12.16 -22.88
CA GLU A 217 13.65 13.61 -22.93
C GLU A 217 14.44 14.01 -24.17
N PRO A 218 14.21 15.22 -24.72
CA PRO A 218 14.99 15.71 -25.85
C PRO A 218 16.42 16.08 -25.42
N VAL A 219 17.39 15.81 -26.30
CA VAL A 219 18.78 16.28 -26.15
C VAL A 219 19.01 17.44 -27.12
N ALA A 220 19.41 18.59 -26.60
CA ALA A 220 19.70 19.75 -27.42
C ALA A 220 20.86 19.47 -28.39
N PRO A 221 20.79 19.94 -29.65
CA PRO A 221 21.86 19.73 -30.59
C PRO A 221 23.13 20.50 -30.17
N PRO A 222 24.32 19.87 -30.24
CA PRO A 222 25.56 20.58 -29.99
C PRO A 222 25.80 21.62 -31.09
N GLU A 223 26.54 22.68 -30.78
CA GLU A 223 26.95 23.70 -31.75
C GLU A 223 28.30 23.30 -32.38
N ASN A 224 28.32 23.13 -33.70
CA ASN A 224 29.55 23.13 -34.49
C ASN A 224 29.85 24.56 -34.93
N THR A 225 30.85 25.17 -34.30
CA THR A 225 31.20 26.58 -34.52
C THR A 225 32.15 26.76 -35.69
N ILE A 226 31.82 27.69 -36.58
CA ILE A 226 32.63 28.05 -37.76
C ILE A 226 32.99 29.54 -37.66
N ASP A 227 34.28 29.86 -37.74
CA ASP A 227 34.71 31.26 -37.69
C ASP A 227 34.28 32.02 -38.96
N ASP A 228 33.67 33.19 -38.78
CA ASP A 228 33.21 34.08 -39.85
C ASP A 228 33.91 35.45 -39.71
N PRO A 229 34.93 35.74 -40.54
CA PRO A 229 35.69 36.99 -40.44
C PRO A 229 34.89 38.22 -40.90
N GLN A 230 33.68 38.04 -41.43
CA GLN A 230 32.79 39.15 -41.79
C GLN A 230 31.86 39.55 -40.64
N LEU A 231 31.68 38.68 -39.64
CA LEU A 231 30.85 38.95 -38.47
C LEU A 231 31.68 39.56 -37.34
N ILE A 232 31.08 40.54 -36.64
CA ILE A 232 31.66 41.20 -35.47
C ILE A 232 32.01 40.14 -34.42
N THR A 233 33.19 40.26 -33.79
CA THR A 233 33.68 39.31 -32.79
C THR A 233 32.62 38.97 -31.74
N GLY A 234 32.39 37.67 -31.55
CA GLY A 234 31.42 37.16 -30.56
C GLY A 234 29.97 37.12 -31.04
N ARG A 235 29.64 37.67 -32.21
CA ARG A 235 28.30 37.51 -32.80
C ARG A 235 28.13 36.08 -33.29
N LYS A 236 27.14 35.37 -32.77
CA LYS A 236 26.75 34.04 -33.26
C LYS A 236 25.57 34.14 -34.23
N ILE A 237 25.64 33.44 -35.36
CA ILE A 237 24.53 33.26 -36.30
C ILE A 237 24.39 31.78 -36.63
N VAL A 238 23.22 31.20 -36.38
CA VAL A 238 22.91 29.83 -36.81
C VAL A 238 22.81 29.81 -38.33
N LYS A 239 23.74 29.16 -39.01
CA LYS A 239 23.75 28.98 -40.47
C LYS A 239 22.86 27.80 -40.86
N LYS A 240 22.89 26.73 -40.06
CA LYS A 240 22.04 25.55 -40.23
C LYS A 240 21.56 25.07 -38.85
N PRO A 241 20.24 24.96 -38.61
CA PRO A 241 19.75 24.42 -37.35
C PRO A 241 20.11 22.94 -37.22
N GLY A 242 20.50 22.55 -36.02
CA GLY A 242 20.69 21.14 -35.67
C GLY A 242 19.34 20.44 -35.49
N THR A 243 19.39 19.12 -35.35
CA THR A 243 18.21 18.31 -35.02
C THR A 243 18.38 17.77 -33.60
N PRO A 244 17.43 18.04 -32.68
CA PRO A 244 17.47 17.46 -31.35
C PRO A 244 17.50 15.94 -31.40
N GLY A 245 18.29 15.36 -30.51
CA GLY A 245 18.30 13.93 -30.24
C GLY A 245 17.27 13.58 -29.18
N SER A 246 17.30 12.34 -28.71
CA SER A 246 16.53 11.89 -27.54
C SER A 246 17.38 11.02 -26.64
N GLN A 247 17.12 11.10 -25.35
CA GLN A 247 17.71 10.25 -24.33
C GLN A 247 16.60 9.66 -23.46
N GLU A 248 16.78 8.41 -23.03
CA GLU A 248 16.02 7.86 -21.92
C GLU A 248 16.71 8.26 -20.61
N VAL A 249 15.95 8.90 -19.74
CA VAL A 249 16.43 9.35 -18.42
C VAL A 249 15.70 8.57 -17.36
N THR A 250 16.46 7.86 -16.53
CA THR A 250 15.92 7.16 -15.36
C THR A 250 16.05 8.06 -14.14
N TYR A 251 14.92 8.33 -13.50
CA TYR A 251 14.81 9.10 -12.28
C TYR A 251 14.43 8.20 -11.11
N SER A 252 15.04 8.43 -9.95
CA SER A 252 14.48 8.00 -8.67
C SER A 252 13.45 9.04 -8.24
N VAL A 253 12.18 8.65 -8.19
CA VAL A 253 11.07 9.51 -7.77
C VAL A 253 10.55 9.04 -6.42
N THR A 254 10.60 9.92 -5.43
CA THR A 254 10.00 9.68 -4.11
C THR A 254 8.65 10.38 -4.03
N THR A 255 7.63 9.61 -3.71
CA THR A 255 6.27 10.09 -3.50
C THR A 255 5.88 9.97 -2.03
N VAL A 256 5.23 11.00 -1.51
CA VAL A 256 4.63 11.01 -0.17
C VAL A 256 3.13 11.19 -0.36
N ASN A 257 2.33 10.21 0.11
CA ASN A 257 0.87 10.18 -0.07
C ASN A 257 0.44 10.33 -1.55
N GLY A 258 1.22 9.75 -2.46
CA GLY A 258 0.99 9.80 -3.91
C GLY A 258 1.44 11.10 -4.59
N GLU A 259 1.99 12.07 -3.86
CA GLU A 259 2.54 13.30 -4.45
C GLU A 259 4.06 13.23 -4.58
N GLU A 260 4.59 13.62 -5.74
CA GLU A 260 6.03 13.72 -5.97
C GLU A 260 6.64 14.79 -5.06
N THR A 261 7.62 14.40 -4.25
CA THR A 261 8.33 15.29 -3.30
C THR A 261 9.79 15.48 -3.67
N GLU A 262 10.41 14.44 -4.23
CA GLU A 262 11.79 14.44 -4.65
C GLU A 262 11.95 13.66 -5.96
N LYS A 263 12.76 14.19 -6.87
CA LYS A 263 13.09 13.57 -8.15
C LYS A 263 14.57 13.76 -8.45
N THR A 264 15.31 12.67 -8.47
CA THR A 264 16.77 12.67 -8.66
C THR A 264 17.12 11.87 -9.91
N LYS A 265 17.89 12.47 -10.82
CA LYS A 265 18.38 11.81 -12.04
C LYS A 265 19.43 10.75 -11.66
N LEU A 266 19.18 9.50 -12.00
CA LEU A 266 20.10 8.38 -11.76
C LEU A 266 21.00 8.13 -12.98
N ALA A 267 20.39 8.02 -14.16
CA ALA A 267 21.07 7.70 -15.40
C ALA A 267 20.42 8.44 -16.58
N ALA A 268 21.20 8.62 -17.65
CA ALA A 268 20.67 8.99 -18.95
C ALA A 268 21.42 8.24 -20.04
N GLU A 269 20.68 7.63 -20.95
CA GLU A 269 21.18 6.91 -22.10
C GLU A 269 20.67 7.58 -23.37
N VAL A 270 21.58 7.97 -24.25
CA VAL A 270 21.22 8.59 -25.53
C VAL A 270 20.68 7.51 -26.46
N GLN A 271 19.43 7.67 -26.89
CA GLN A 271 18.78 6.76 -27.84
C GLN A 271 18.97 7.22 -29.28
N VAL A 272 18.82 8.53 -29.50
CA VAL A 272 19.03 9.16 -30.81
C VAL A 272 20.04 10.27 -30.62
N GLU A 273 21.20 10.13 -31.25
CA GLU A 273 22.25 11.15 -31.24
C GLU A 273 21.75 12.44 -31.88
N PRO A 274 21.90 13.61 -31.22
CA PRO A 274 21.54 14.88 -31.82
C PRO A 274 22.45 15.21 -33.01
N ILE A 275 21.88 15.84 -34.04
CA ILE A 275 22.64 16.36 -35.17
C ILE A 275 23.05 17.79 -34.86
N ALA A 276 24.35 18.07 -34.89
CA ALA A 276 24.91 19.37 -34.56
C ALA A 276 24.33 20.51 -35.43
N ALA A 277 24.11 21.67 -34.81
CA ALA A 277 23.82 22.91 -35.51
C ALA A 277 25.12 23.52 -36.05
N GLU A 278 25.09 24.13 -37.24
CA GLU A 278 26.21 24.92 -37.73
C GLU A 278 26.02 26.37 -37.31
N VAL A 279 26.92 26.87 -36.48
CA VAL A 279 26.85 28.23 -35.92
C VAL A 279 28.08 29.00 -36.35
N ALA A 280 27.89 30.07 -37.12
CA ALA A 280 28.98 30.97 -37.43
C ALA A 280 29.25 31.90 -36.26
N VAL A 281 30.52 31.99 -35.85
CA VAL A 281 30.98 32.88 -34.78
C VAL A 281 31.84 33.96 -35.41
N GLY A 282 31.50 35.22 -35.17
CA GLY A 282 32.26 36.33 -35.71
C GLY A 282 33.67 36.42 -35.14
N THR A 283 34.63 36.71 -36.01
CA THR A 283 36.05 36.90 -35.68
C THR A 283 36.62 38.22 -36.23
N LYS A 284 35.77 39.08 -36.79
CA LYS A 284 36.18 40.39 -37.30
C LYS A 284 36.76 41.25 -36.16
N PRO A 285 38.04 41.67 -36.23
CA PRO A 285 38.64 42.52 -35.21
C PRO A 285 37.82 43.80 -34.99
N GLY A 286 37.71 44.22 -33.73
CA GLY A 286 36.91 45.37 -33.31
C GLY A 286 36.25 45.13 -31.95
N ALA A 287 35.30 45.99 -31.60
CA ALA A 287 34.54 45.82 -30.36
C ALA A 287 33.67 44.55 -30.39
N PRO A 288 33.51 43.86 -29.25
CA PRO A 288 32.71 42.64 -29.18
C PRO A 288 31.23 42.93 -29.42
N TYR A 289 30.53 41.96 -30.00
CA TYR A 289 29.10 42.03 -30.22
C TYR A 289 28.33 42.15 -28.91
N VAL A 290 27.37 43.07 -28.88
CA VAL A 290 26.45 43.26 -27.77
C VAL A 290 25.03 42.95 -28.25
N PRO A 291 24.34 41.96 -27.65
CA PRO A 291 22.97 41.63 -28.02
C PRO A 291 22.03 42.86 -27.97
N PRO A 292 21.07 42.99 -28.90
CA PRO A 292 20.04 44.02 -28.84
C PRO A 292 19.24 43.94 -27.55
N GLY A 293 18.77 45.08 -27.04
CA GLY A 293 17.99 45.17 -25.80
C GLY A 293 18.85 45.16 -24.53
N SER A 294 20.17 45.33 -24.67
CA SER A 294 21.08 45.50 -23.56
C SER A 294 20.76 46.76 -22.74
N VAL A 295 21.33 46.87 -21.55
CA VAL A 295 21.24 48.07 -20.71
C VAL A 295 21.68 49.33 -21.47
N TRP A 296 22.67 49.18 -22.35
CA TRP A 296 23.21 50.26 -23.16
C TRP A 296 22.23 50.72 -24.23
N ASP A 297 21.39 49.85 -24.77
CA ASP A 297 20.33 50.23 -25.70
C ASP A 297 19.23 51.02 -24.99
N ARG A 298 18.85 50.60 -23.78
CA ARG A 298 17.89 51.34 -22.96
C ARG A 298 18.42 52.72 -22.57
N LEU A 299 19.72 52.78 -22.25
CA LEU A 299 20.39 54.04 -21.97
C LEU A 299 20.41 54.93 -23.21
N ALA A 300 20.78 54.38 -24.37
CA ALA A 300 20.78 55.11 -25.63
C ALA A 300 19.38 55.54 -26.07
N GLU A 301 18.34 54.78 -25.73
CA GLU A 301 16.95 55.19 -25.94
C GLU A 301 16.60 56.43 -25.12
N CYS A 302 17.04 56.50 -23.86
CA CYS A 302 16.80 57.65 -23.00
C CYS A 302 17.66 58.87 -23.38
N GLU A 303 18.93 58.64 -23.74
CA GLU A 303 19.93 59.69 -24.02
C GLU A 303 19.84 60.24 -25.45
N ALA A 304 19.49 59.39 -26.42
CA ALA A 304 19.58 59.69 -27.85
C ALA A 304 18.39 59.17 -28.69
N THR A 305 17.29 58.72 -28.05
CA THR A 305 16.16 58.07 -28.74
C THR A 305 16.62 56.90 -29.63
N GLY A 306 17.62 56.16 -29.15
CA GLY A 306 18.17 54.97 -29.80
C GLY A 306 19.10 55.29 -30.99
N ASN A 307 19.35 56.57 -31.29
CA ASN A 307 20.19 56.96 -32.41
C ASN A 307 21.67 56.98 -32.03
N TRP A 308 22.38 55.90 -32.34
CA TRP A 308 23.82 55.75 -32.07
C TRP A 308 24.73 56.70 -32.87
N ALA A 309 24.23 57.31 -33.96
CA ALA A 309 24.97 58.28 -34.77
C ALA A 309 24.55 59.73 -34.48
N ILE A 310 23.85 59.98 -33.38
CA ILE A 310 23.33 61.32 -33.07
C ILE A 310 24.47 62.32 -32.86
N ASN A 311 24.31 63.48 -33.49
CA ASN A 311 25.16 64.65 -33.28
C ASN A 311 24.32 65.91 -33.51
N THR A 312 23.80 66.47 -32.42
CA THR A 312 22.94 67.66 -32.47
C THR A 312 23.73 68.96 -32.32
N GLY A 313 25.06 68.89 -32.19
CA GLY A 313 25.91 70.04 -31.90
C GLY A 313 25.88 70.52 -30.45
N ASN A 314 25.33 69.73 -29.52
CA ASN A 314 25.22 70.07 -28.10
C ASN A 314 26.48 69.75 -27.25
N GLY A 315 27.57 69.31 -27.89
CA GLY A 315 28.82 68.95 -27.22
C GLY A 315 28.92 67.49 -26.75
N PHE A 316 27.88 66.69 -26.97
CA PHE A 316 27.85 65.25 -26.71
C PHE A 316 27.60 64.48 -28.01
N TYR A 317 28.09 63.25 -28.08
CA TYR A 317 28.17 62.47 -29.31
C TYR A 317 27.69 61.04 -29.10
N GLY A 318 26.94 60.53 -30.07
CA GLY A 318 26.57 59.12 -30.15
C GLY A 318 25.47 58.68 -29.19
N GLY A 319 25.18 57.38 -29.19
CA GLY A 319 23.96 56.82 -28.60
C GLY A 319 23.87 57.03 -27.09
N VAL A 320 25.00 56.96 -26.38
CA VAL A 320 25.06 57.19 -24.93
C VAL A 320 25.60 58.57 -24.59
N GLN A 321 25.57 59.52 -25.53
CA GLN A 321 25.89 60.94 -25.30
C GLN A 321 27.25 61.15 -24.61
N PHE A 322 28.34 60.67 -25.21
CA PHE A 322 29.69 60.92 -24.70
C PHE A 322 30.13 62.37 -24.92
N ASP A 323 30.77 63.00 -23.94
CA ASP A 323 31.61 64.16 -24.22
C ASP A 323 32.96 63.73 -24.82
N GLN A 324 33.59 64.61 -25.60
CA GLN A 324 34.82 64.28 -26.32
C GLN A 324 35.97 63.87 -25.39
N ASN A 325 36.11 64.52 -24.23
CA ASN A 325 37.22 64.26 -23.32
C ASN A 325 37.07 62.88 -22.65
N THR A 326 35.85 62.49 -22.28
CA THR A 326 35.57 61.14 -21.76
C THR A 326 35.79 60.06 -22.83
N TRP A 327 35.36 60.31 -24.07
CA TRP A 327 35.62 59.41 -25.21
C TRP A 327 37.12 59.17 -25.41
N ASP A 328 37.91 60.24 -25.45
CA ASP A 328 39.35 60.19 -25.65
C ASP A 328 40.06 59.51 -24.48
N ARG A 329 39.69 59.88 -23.25
CA ARG A 329 40.28 59.35 -22.01
C ARG A 329 40.17 57.84 -21.88
N TRP A 330 39.05 57.26 -22.31
CA TRP A 330 38.80 55.82 -22.18
C TRP A 330 39.20 55.01 -23.44
N GLY A 331 39.85 55.67 -24.40
CA GLY A 331 40.45 55.03 -25.57
C GLY A 331 39.54 54.93 -26.78
N GLY A 332 38.49 55.74 -26.88
CA GLY A 332 37.56 55.71 -28.02
C GLY A 332 38.18 56.09 -29.36
N GLN A 333 39.30 56.83 -29.34
CA GLN A 333 40.09 57.16 -30.53
C GLN A 333 40.65 55.92 -31.27
N GLU A 334 40.70 54.75 -30.61
CA GLU A 334 41.03 53.48 -31.27
C GLU A 334 39.98 53.10 -32.33
N TYR A 335 38.72 53.49 -32.12
CA TYR A 335 37.60 53.14 -32.99
C TYR A 335 37.25 54.29 -33.94
N ALA A 336 37.07 55.50 -33.41
CA ALA A 336 36.75 56.67 -34.22
C ALA A 336 37.14 57.99 -33.55
N PRO A 337 37.33 59.07 -34.33
CA PRO A 337 37.66 60.39 -33.78
C PRO A 337 36.60 60.98 -32.84
N ARG A 338 35.35 60.52 -32.92
CA ARG A 338 34.24 60.91 -32.04
C ARG A 338 33.28 59.75 -31.87
N ALA A 339 32.53 59.73 -30.77
CA ALA A 339 31.59 58.64 -30.49
C ALA A 339 30.49 58.49 -31.57
N ASP A 340 29.97 59.59 -32.13
CA ASP A 340 28.93 59.56 -33.19
C ASP A 340 29.40 58.89 -34.50
N LEU A 341 30.71 58.76 -34.68
CA LEU A 341 31.34 58.15 -35.86
C LEU A 341 31.72 56.67 -35.63
N ALA A 342 31.71 56.22 -34.37
CA ALA A 342 31.95 54.83 -34.01
C ALA A 342 30.68 53.99 -34.13
N THR A 343 30.82 52.70 -34.38
CA THR A 343 29.70 51.76 -34.35
C THR A 343 29.11 51.67 -32.94
N ARG A 344 27.88 51.19 -32.86
CA ARG A 344 27.19 50.93 -31.58
C ARG A 344 28.06 50.08 -30.65
N GLU A 345 28.60 48.97 -31.14
CA GLU A 345 29.39 48.03 -30.33
C GLU A 345 30.67 48.70 -29.79
N GLU A 346 31.32 49.54 -30.60
CA GLU A 346 32.51 50.31 -30.21
C GLU A 346 32.18 51.35 -29.15
N GLN A 347 31.06 52.07 -29.30
CA GLN A 347 30.59 52.98 -28.26
C GLN A 347 30.28 52.25 -26.95
N ILE A 348 29.64 51.09 -27.01
CA ILE A 348 29.35 50.26 -25.84
C ILE A 348 30.62 49.74 -25.18
N ALA A 349 31.65 49.37 -25.95
CA ALA A 349 32.93 48.93 -25.40
C ALA A 349 33.58 50.03 -24.56
N ILE A 350 33.56 51.28 -25.03
CA ILE A 350 34.07 52.44 -24.27
C ILE A 350 33.15 52.80 -23.11
N ALA A 351 31.83 52.68 -23.27
CA ALA A 351 30.85 52.94 -22.20
C ALA A 351 31.00 51.95 -21.05
N THR A 352 31.26 50.69 -21.38
CA THR A 352 31.54 49.63 -20.40
C THR A 352 32.83 49.92 -19.63
N LYS A 353 33.90 50.38 -20.29
CA LYS A 353 35.14 50.84 -19.60
C LYS A 353 34.87 52.03 -18.68
N THR A 354 34.11 53.01 -19.15
CA THR A 354 33.74 54.22 -18.39
C THR A 354 32.92 53.86 -17.15
N GLN A 355 31.91 53.00 -17.31
CA GLN A 355 31.05 52.54 -16.22
C GLN A 355 31.80 51.71 -15.19
N ALA A 356 32.74 50.85 -15.61
CA ALA A 356 33.57 50.09 -14.69
C ALA A 356 34.43 51.01 -13.80
N ALA A 357 34.83 52.18 -14.30
CA ALA A 357 35.70 53.12 -13.59
C ALA A 357 34.96 54.17 -12.74
N GLN A 358 33.78 54.61 -13.16
CA GLN A 358 33.06 55.75 -12.56
C GLN A 358 31.64 55.39 -12.10
N GLY A 359 31.22 54.14 -12.27
CA GLY A 359 29.84 53.72 -12.10
C GLY A 359 28.92 54.37 -13.14
N TRP A 360 27.62 54.42 -12.85
CA TRP A 360 26.62 55.03 -13.74
C TRP A 360 26.54 56.56 -13.63
N GLY A 361 27.41 57.18 -12.83
CA GLY A 361 27.43 58.64 -12.60
C GLY A 361 27.75 59.47 -13.84
N ALA A 362 28.29 58.85 -14.90
CA ALA A 362 28.47 59.49 -16.20
C ALA A 362 27.12 59.74 -16.94
N TRP A 363 26.04 59.06 -16.53
CA TRP A 363 24.70 59.19 -17.13
C TRP A 363 23.61 59.38 -16.06
N PRO A 364 23.68 60.42 -15.21
CA PRO A 364 22.95 60.48 -13.95
C PRO A 364 21.42 60.48 -14.11
N SER A 365 20.89 61.17 -15.13
CA SER A 365 19.45 61.28 -15.34
C SER A 365 18.84 60.02 -15.92
N CYS A 366 19.44 59.46 -16.97
CA CYS A 366 18.90 58.26 -17.61
C CYS A 366 19.20 56.98 -16.82
N SER A 367 20.37 56.87 -16.18
CA SER A 367 20.66 55.73 -15.29
C SER A 367 19.70 55.68 -14.10
N SER A 368 19.35 56.83 -13.51
CA SER A 368 18.35 56.93 -12.44
C SER A 368 16.96 56.49 -12.91
N LYS A 369 16.50 56.97 -14.08
CA LYS A 369 15.23 56.54 -14.67
C LYS A 369 15.18 55.04 -14.98
N LEU A 370 16.32 54.43 -15.31
CA LEU A 370 16.44 53.01 -15.65
C LEU A 370 16.70 52.11 -14.44
N GLY A 371 16.88 52.69 -13.24
CA GLY A 371 17.15 51.97 -11.99
C GLY A 371 18.52 51.30 -11.95
N LEU A 372 19.54 51.93 -12.56
CA LEU A 372 20.87 51.34 -12.73
C LEU A 372 21.88 51.77 -11.64
N GLY A 373 21.51 52.74 -10.80
CA GLY A 373 22.38 53.37 -9.79
C GLY A 373 22.23 52.81 -8.39
#